data_AF-A0A9E0LN25-F1
#
_entry.id   AF-A0A9E0LN25-F1
#
_cell.length_a   1.000
_cell.length_b   1.000
_cell.length_c   1.000
_cell.angle_alpha   90.00
_cell.angle_beta   90.00
_cell.angle_gamma   90.00
#
_symmetry.space_group_name_H-M   'P 1'
#
loop_
_entity.id
_entity.type
_entity.pdbx_description
1 polymer ?
#
loop_
_entity_poly.entity_id
_entity_poly.type
_entity_poly.pdbx_seq_one_letter_code
_entity_poly.pdbx_strand_id
1 'polypeptide(L)'
;MDQLTPTDIDFFSDPLNWRGGPMYEVRLVYPPEYPKVSITEAIFKFGGLVPWLPKPDPLPQLFKSILSIGELPSVGFVHHHHDLSVKSAEYTLAVYQRQFQRTVGEELGVSWASMDLKRLVKLHEALFLLIHTMNRETP
;
A
#
# COMPACT_ATOMS: atom_id res chain seq x y z
N MET A 1 0.68 13.91 11.62
CA MET A 1 0.11 12.56 11.39
C MET A 1 -1.30 12.78 10.88
N ASP A 2 -1.53 12.51 9.61
CA ASP A 2 -2.88 12.55 9.06
C ASP A 2 -3.69 11.46 9.76
N GLN A 3 -4.77 11.86 10.45
CA GLN A 3 -5.66 10.92 11.12
C GLN A 3 -6.56 10.25 10.08
N LEU A 4 -6.68 8.93 10.16
CA LEU A 4 -7.61 8.18 9.32
C LEU A 4 -9.05 8.63 9.59
N THR A 5 -9.83 8.74 8.52
CA THR A 5 -11.26 9.08 8.63
C THR A 5 -12.04 7.91 9.24
N PRO A 6 -13.20 8.15 9.89
CA PRO A 6 -14.07 7.06 10.35
C PRO A 6 -14.46 6.10 9.22
N THR A 7 -14.71 6.62 8.02
CA THR A 7 -15.02 5.80 6.83
C THR A 7 -13.86 4.89 6.44
N ASP A 8 -12.62 5.35 6.55
CA ASP A 8 -11.46 4.50 6.32
C ASP A 8 -11.34 3.43 7.40
N ILE A 9 -11.51 3.79 8.67
CA ILE A 9 -11.46 2.84 9.78
C ILE A 9 -12.51 1.74 9.59
N ASP A 10 -13.75 2.09 9.26
CA ASP A 10 -14.84 1.14 9.04
C ASP A 10 -14.54 0.21 7.87
N PHE A 11 -14.04 0.76 6.76
CA PHE A 11 -13.67 -0.03 5.59
C PHE A 11 -12.51 -0.98 5.87
N PHE A 12 -11.40 -0.50 6.44
CA PHE A 12 -10.21 -1.31 6.67
C PHE A 12 -10.36 -2.30 7.83
N SER A 13 -11.36 -2.13 8.69
CA SER A 13 -11.70 -3.08 9.75
C SER A 13 -12.35 -4.37 9.20
N ASP A 14 -12.95 -4.36 8.02
CA ASP A 14 -13.50 -5.57 7.39
C ASP A 14 -12.37 -6.42 6.76
N PRO A 15 -12.13 -7.66 7.26
CA PRO A 15 -11.10 -8.54 6.72
C PRO A 15 -11.28 -8.90 5.25
N LEU A 16 -12.48 -8.82 4.70
CA LEU A 16 -12.75 -9.08 3.29
C LEU A 16 -12.05 -8.07 2.38
N ASN A 17 -11.81 -6.85 2.85
CA ASN A 17 -11.12 -5.81 2.08
C ASN A 17 -9.61 -6.08 1.95
N TRP A 18 -9.08 -7.07 2.66
CA TRP A 18 -7.68 -7.52 2.59
C TRP A 18 -7.51 -8.89 1.90
N ARG A 19 -8.50 -9.33 1.09
CA ARG A 19 -8.50 -10.64 0.40
C ARG A 19 -8.75 -10.48 -1.12
N GLY A 20 -8.57 -11.58 -1.86
CA GLY A 20 -8.84 -11.63 -3.31
C GLY A 20 -7.61 -11.47 -4.21
N GLY A 21 -6.41 -11.58 -3.66
CA GLY A 21 -5.16 -11.40 -4.40
C GLY A 21 -4.85 -9.92 -4.68
N PRO A 22 -3.57 -9.60 -4.94
CA PRO A 22 -3.18 -8.26 -5.33
C PRO A 22 -3.73 -7.93 -6.71
N MET A 23 -4.40 -6.79 -6.84
CA MET A 23 -4.82 -6.25 -8.13
C MET A 23 -3.79 -5.28 -8.70
N TYR A 24 -3.02 -4.67 -7.81
CA TYR A 24 -1.97 -3.72 -8.15
C TYR A 24 -0.82 -3.90 -7.16
N GLU A 25 0.42 -3.83 -7.64
CA GLU A 25 1.61 -3.99 -6.82
C GLU A 25 2.68 -2.98 -7.23
N VAL A 26 3.34 -2.39 -6.25
CA VAL A 26 4.63 -1.73 -6.45
C VAL A 26 5.71 -2.63 -5.89
N ARG A 27 6.71 -2.95 -6.71
CA ARG A 27 7.82 -3.83 -6.35
C ARG A 27 9.11 -3.04 -6.33
N LEU A 28 9.81 -3.10 -5.21
CA LEU A 28 11.13 -2.53 -5.03
C LEU A 28 12.14 -3.65 -4.93
N VAL A 29 13.11 -3.66 -5.83
CA VAL A 29 14.19 -4.64 -5.86
C VAL A 29 15.47 -3.98 -5.37
N TYR A 30 16.12 -4.60 -4.40
CA TYR A 30 17.31 -4.07 -3.74
C TYR A 30 18.31 -5.18 -3.41
N PRO A 31 19.59 -4.84 -3.18
CA PRO A 31 20.59 -5.81 -2.74
C PRO A 31 20.22 -6.41 -1.36
N PRO A 32 20.41 -7.71 -1.14
CA PRO A 32 19.94 -8.43 0.06
C PRO A 32 20.63 -7.98 1.36
N GLU A 33 21.76 -7.28 1.26
CA GLU A 33 22.47 -6.66 2.40
C GLU A 33 21.71 -5.47 3.01
N TYR A 34 20.72 -4.90 2.32
CA TYR A 34 19.92 -3.82 2.86
C TYR A 34 18.99 -4.34 3.98
N PRO A 35 19.03 -3.74 5.19
CA PRO A 35 18.20 -4.21 6.29
C PRO A 35 16.70 -4.01 5.98
N LYS A 36 15.91 -5.08 6.12
CA LYS A 36 14.44 -5.05 5.97
C LYS A 36 13.79 -3.98 6.87
N VAL A 37 14.35 -3.78 8.06
CA VAL A 37 13.94 -2.74 9.01
C VAL A 37 14.14 -1.34 8.43
N SER A 38 15.29 -1.05 7.80
CA SER A 38 15.57 0.27 7.22
C SER A 38 14.63 0.63 6.07
N ILE A 39 14.21 -0.35 5.25
CA ILE A 39 13.23 -0.14 4.18
C ILE A 39 11.85 0.18 4.76
N THR A 40 11.48 -0.54 5.82
CA THR A 40 10.23 -0.30 6.54
C THR A 40 10.25 1.04 7.26
N GLU A 41 11.39 1.47 7.82
CA GLU A 41 11.50 2.81 8.41
C GLU A 41 11.45 3.92 7.34
N ALA A 42 12.14 3.73 6.22
CA ALA A 42 12.18 4.67 5.11
C ALA A 42 10.78 4.92 4.50
N ILE A 43 9.95 3.89 4.38
CA ILE A 43 8.61 4.05 3.81
C ILE A 43 7.69 4.92 4.68
N PHE A 44 7.83 4.85 6.02
CA PHE A 44 7.03 5.65 6.94
C PHE A 44 7.57 7.06 7.18
N LYS A 45 8.73 7.41 6.61
CA LYS A 45 9.11 8.82 6.50
C LYS A 45 8.21 9.59 5.54
N PHE A 46 7.48 8.90 4.67
CA PHE A 46 6.46 9.52 3.84
C PHE A 46 5.23 9.91 4.68
N GLY A 47 5.01 11.23 4.84
CA GLY A 47 4.02 11.77 5.77
C GLY A 47 2.56 11.35 5.54
N GLY A 48 2.22 10.84 4.35
CA GLY A 48 0.87 10.37 4.02
C GLY A 48 0.63 8.88 4.26
N LEU A 49 1.65 8.10 4.64
CA LEU A 49 1.52 6.67 4.92
C LEU A 49 1.48 6.42 6.42
N VAL A 50 0.45 5.75 6.90
CA VAL A 50 0.30 5.40 8.32
C VAL A 50 0.24 3.89 8.52
N PRO A 51 0.87 3.35 9.58
CA PRO A 51 0.77 1.93 9.88
C PRO A 51 -0.67 1.58 10.27
N TRP A 52 -1.23 0.55 9.64
CA TRP A 52 -2.51 -0.01 10.06
C TRP A 52 -2.24 -1.01 11.16
N LEU A 53 -2.31 -0.53 12.41
CA LEU A 53 -2.19 -1.36 13.60
C LEU A 53 -3.56 -1.95 13.93
N PRO A 54 -3.77 -3.26 13.71
CA PRO A 54 -5.08 -3.87 13.79
C PRO A 54 -5.60 -3.92 15.23
N LYS A 55 -6.93 -3.80 15.38
CA LYS A 55 -7.69 -4.46 16.44
C LYS A 55 -8.56 -5.53 15.78
N PRO A 56 -8.73 -6.69 16.42
CA PRO A 56 -7.79 -7.81 16.27
C PRO A 56 -7.62 -8.25 14.79
N ASP A 57 -6.37 -8.45 14.34
CA ASP A 57 -6.09 -8.93 12.97
C ASP A 57 -6.25 -10.44 12.86
N PRO A 58 -6.93 -10.96 11.85
CA PRO A 58 -6.87 -12.39 11.52
C PRO A 58 -5.53 -12.83 10.90
N LEU A 59 -4.69 -11.91 10.43
CA LEU A 59 -3.40 -12.20 9.78
C LEU A 59 -2.24 -11.39 10.41
N PRO A 60 -1.89 -11.65 11.68
CA PRO A 60 -0.90 -10.87 12.43
C PRO A 60 0.53 -10.92 11.86
N GLN A 61 0.77 -11.82 10.90
CA GLN A 61 2.09 -11.99 10.26
C GLN A 61 2.31 -11.04 9.08
N LEU A 62 1.26 -10.37 8.59
CA LEU A 62 1.34 -9.44 7.49
C LEU A 62 1.28 -8.01 8.00
N PHE A 63 2.30 -7.23 7.65
CA PHE A 63 2.34 -5.82 7.96
C PHE A 63 1.49 -5.03 6.95
N LYS A 64 0.74 -4.03 7.45
CA LYS A 64 -0.23 -3.26 6.66
C LYS A 64 -0.06 -1.76 6.91
N SER A 65 -0.36 -0.96 5.89
CA SER A 65 -0.43 0.50 6.00
C SER A 65 -1.58 1.07 5.20
N ILE A 66 -1.90 2.33 5.46
CA ILE A 66 -2.90 3.09 4.72
C ILE A 66 -2.27 4.41 4.25
N LEU A 67 -2.49 4.73 2.98
CA LEU A 67 -2.05 5.96 2.35
C LEU A 67 -3.25 6.85 2.07
N SER A 68 -3.19 8.07 2.62
CA SER A 68 -4.14 9.14 2.31
C SER A 68 -3.74 9.79 0.98
N ILE A 69 -4.69 9.88 0.03
CA ILE A 69 -4.44 10.43 -1.32
C ILE A 69 -5.40 11.58 -1.59
N GLY A 70 -5.18 12.73 -0.95
CA GLY A 70 -5.94 13.96 -1.20
C GLY A 70 -7.45 13.74 -1.29
N GLU A 71 -8.01 13.93 -2.49
CA GLU A 71 -9.46 13.82 -2.79
C GLU A 71 -9.95 12.38 -3.04
N LEU A 72 -9.06 11.38 -3.05
CA LEU A 72 -9.44 9.99 -3.25
C LEU A 72 -9.68 9.27 -1.92
N PRO A 73 -10.50 8.21 -1.93
CA PRO A 73 -10.53 7.27 -0.82
C PRO A 73 -9.12 6.72 -0.55
N SER A 74 -8.73 6.68 0.73
CA SER A 74 -7.45 6.13 1.17
C SER A 74 -7.28 4.69 0.68
N VAL A 75 -6.05 4.33 0.34
CA VAL A 75 -5.69 3.00 -0.16
C VAL A 75 -4.86 2.26 0.89
N GLY A 76 -5.17 0.99 1.12
CA GLY A 76 -4.37 0.15 2.00
C GLY A 76 -3.32 -0.63 1.22
N PHE A 77 -2.21 -0.91 1.89
CA PHE A 77 -1.14 -1.75 1.37
C PHE A 77 -0.90 -2.92 2.30
N VAL A 78 -0.72 -4.10 1.71
CA VAL A 78 -0.10 -5.24 2.37
C VAL A 78 1.37 -5.27 1.98
N HIS A 79 2.24 -5.37 2.98
CA HIS A 79 3.67 -5.32 2.78
C HIS A 79 4.23 -6.74 2.75
N HIS A 80 4.96 -7.06 1.69
CA HIS A 80 5.61 -8.35 1.55
C HIS A 80 7.12 -8.15 1.37
N HIS A 81 7.90 -8.96 2.09
CA HIS A 81 9.34 -9.09 1.84
C HIS A 81 9.62 -10.46 1.25
N HIS A 82 10.31 -10.48 0.13
CA HIS A 82 10.70 -11.73 -0.53
C HIS A 82 12.20 -11.69 -0.82
N ASP A 83 12.91 -12.76 -0.51
CA ASP A 83 14.29 -12.92 -0.94
C ASP A 83 14.23 -13.59 -2.34
N LEU A 84 14.41 -12.80 -3.40
CA LEU A 84 14.28 -13.30 -4.79
C LEU A 84 15.45 -14.21 -5.18
N SER A 85 16.65 -13.87 -4.70
CA SER A 85 17.88 -14.64 -4.94
C SER A 85 18.92 -14.31 -3.87
N VAL A 86 20.06 -15.01 -3.91
CA VAL A 86 21.25 -14.68 -3.09
C VAL A 86 21.79 -13.26 -3.35
N LYS A 87 21.36 -12.60 -4.42
CA LYS A 87 21.85 -11.28 -4.86
C LYS A 87 20.77 -10.21 -4.89
N SER A 88 19.52 -10.53 -4.59
CA SER A 88 18.42 -9.58 -4.68
C SER A 88 17.29 -9.93 -3.72
N ALA A 89 16.81 -8.94 -2.99
CA ALA A 89 15.57 -8.99 -2.24
C ALA A 89 14.52 -8.06 -2.89
N GLU A 90 13.27 -8.34 -2.60
CA GLU A 90 12.10 -7.60 -3.06
C GLU A 90 11.27 -7.15 -1.86
N TYR A 91 10.71 -5.96 -1.99
CA TYR A 91 9.69 -5.43 -1.12
C TYR A 91 8.50 -5.01 -1.96
N THR A 92 7.34 -5.55 -1.64
CA THR A 92 6.12 -5.33 -2.41
C THR A 92 5.08 -4.63 -1.57
N LEU A 93 4.49 -3.58 -2.14
CA LEU A 93 3.30 -2.90 -1.65
C LEU A 93 2.12 -3.37 -2.48
N ALA A 94 1.37 -4.33 -1.94
CA ALA A 94 0.23 -4.93 -2.61
C ALA A 94 -1.07 -4.20 -2.26
N VAL A 95 -1.79 -3.75 -3.29
CA VAL A 95 -3.15 -3.24 -3.20
C VAL A 95 -4.12 -4.32 -3.65
N TYR A 96 -5.02 -4.70 -2.77
CA TYR A 96 -5.97 -5.77 -3.03
C TYR A 96 -7.19 -5.25 -3.78
N GLN A 97 -7.85 -6.14 -4.53
CA GLN A 97 -8.90 -5.79 -5.49
C GLN A 97 -9.96 -4.82 -4.95
N ARG A 98 -10.53 -5.08 -3.78
CA ARG A 98 -11.61 -4.23 -3.22
C ARG A 98 -11.11 -2.83 -2.86
N GLN A 99 -9.85 -2.72 -2.42
CA GLN A 99 -9.23 -1.43 -2.08
C GLN A 99 -8.95 -0.65 -3.36
N PHE A 100 -8.38 -1.32 -4.36
CA PHE A 100 -8.13 -0.73 -5.66
C PHE A 100 -9.42 -0.24 -6.32
N GLN A 101 -10.47 -1.06 -6.32
CA GLN A 101 -11.81 -0.70 -6.81
C GLN A 101 -12.41 0.49 -6.06
N ARG A 102 -12.32 0.52 -4.73
CA ARG A 102 -12.81 1.66 -3.93
C ARG A 102 -12.08 2.96 -4.30
N THR A 103 -10.76 2.90 -4.44
CA THR A 103 -9.95 4.11 -4.70
C THR A 103 -10.08 4.59 -6.14
N VAL A 104 -10.07 3.69 -7.13
CA VAL A 104 -9.97 4.03 -8.56
C VAL A 104 -11.26 3.79 -9.34
N GLY A 105 -12.07 2.80 -8.96
CA GLY A 105 -13.26 2.37 -9.70
C GLY A 105 -14.55 3.13 -9.39
N GLU A 106 -14.50 4.15 -8.52
CA GLU A 106 -15.67 4.87 -7.97
C GLU A 106 -16.59 4.03 -7.07
N GLU A 107 -16.77 2.75 -7.36
CA GLU A 107 -17.55 1.78 -6.59
C GLU A 107 -16.89 0.39 -6.55
N LEU A 108 -17.32 -0.46 -5.59
CA LEU A 108 -16.87 -1.85 -5.50
C LEU A 108 -17.48 -2.71 -6.62
N GLY A 109 -16.71 -3.68 -7.13
CA GLY A 109 -17.18 -4.60 -8.18
C GLY A 109 -16.98 -4.11 -9.62
N VAL A 110 -16.46 -2.89 -9.79
CA VAL A 110 -16.13 -2.31 -11.10
C VAL A 110 -14.95 -3.07 -11.73
N SER A 111 -15.06 -3.34 -13.04
CA SER A 111 -14.01 -4.05 -13.80
C SER A 111 -12.78 -3.16 -13.99
N TRP A 112 -11.61 -3.77 -14.20
CA TRP A 112 -10.39 -3.00 -14.50
C TRP A 112 -10.54 -2.10 -15.73
N ALA A 113 -11.27 -2.56 -16.75
CA ALA A 113 -11.47 -1.82 -18.00
C ALA A 113 -12.31 -0.55 -17.84
N SER A 114 -13.02 -0.42 -16.70
CA SER A 114 -13.92 0.69 -16.39
C SER A 114 -13.42 1.58 -15.25
N MET A 115 -12.13 1.49 -14.91
CA MET A 115 -11.50 2.29 -13.87
C MET A 115 -11.40 3.77 -14.28
N ASP A 116 -11.58 4.69 -13.32
CA ASP A 116 -11.44 6.12 -13.61
C ASP A 116 -9.96 6.49 -13.80
N LEU A 117 -9.64 6.99 -14.99
CA LEU A 117 -8.28 7.34 -15.36
C LEU A 117 -7.70 8.48 -14.51
N LYS A 118 -8.50 9.48 -14.13
CA LYS A 118 -8.03 10.60 -13.30
C LYS A 118 -7.68 10.12 -11.90
N ARG A 119 -8.49 9.24 -11.34
CA ARG A 119 -8.21 8.60 -10.04
C ARG A 119 -6.98 7.71 -10.11
N LEU A 120 -6.80 6.97 -11.22
CA LEU A 120 -5.62 6.13 -11.43
C LEU A 120 -4.34 6.97 -11.51
N VAL A 121 -4.37 8.09 -12.24
CA VAL A 121 -3.23 9.02 -12.32
C VAL A 121 -2.86 9.55 -10.93
N LYS A 122 -3.82 10.01 -10.15
CA LYS A 122 -3.58 10.49 -8.77
C LYS A 122 -3.00 9.39 -7.87
N LEU A 123 -3.47 8.15 -7.99
CA LEU A 123 -2.89 7.01 -7.27
C LEU A 123 -1.42 6.77 -7.68
N HIS A 124 -1.13 6.79 -8.98
CA HIS A 124 0.24 6.64 -9.48
C HIS A 124 1.17 7.77 -9.02
N GLU A 125 0.69 9.02 -9.02
CA GLU A 125 1.47 10.17 -8.52
C GLU A 125 1.82 10.01 -7.04
N ALA A 126 0.85 9.62 -6.21
CA ALA A 126 1.07 9.37 -4.79
C ALA A 126 2.08 8.23 -4.55
N LEU A 127 1.96 7.14 -5.31
CA LEU A 127 2.90 6.02 -5.27
C LEU A 127 4.29 6.42 -5.74
N PHE A 128 4.40 7.21 -6.80
CA PHE A 128 5.69 7.68 -7.29
C PHE A 128 6.40 8.56 -6.26
N LEU A 129 5.65 9.44 -5.59
CA LEU A 129 6.18 10.26 -4.50
C LEU A 129 6.62 9.42 -3.29
N LEU A 130 5.85 8.39 -2.94
CA LEU A 130 6.23 7.42 -1.92
C LEU A 130 7.55 6.74 -2.27
N ILE A 131 7.67 6.16 -3.47
CA ILE A 131 8.89 5.48 -3.93
C ILE A 131 10.07 6.44 -4.02
N HIS A 132 9.86 7.67 -4.51
CA HIS A 132 10.90 8.68 -4.56
C HIS A 132 11.41 9.04 -3.15
N THR A 133 10.50 9.15 -2.18
CA THR A 133 10.85 9.40 -0.78
C THR A 133 11.66 8.23 -0.23
N MET A 134 11.23 6.99 -0.46
CA MET A 134 11.98 5.80 -0.05
C MET A 134 13.39 5.80 -0.63
N ASN A 135 13.55 6.01 -1.94
CA ASN A 135 14.85 6.01 -2.61
C ASN A 135 15.81 7.09 -2.07
N ARG A 136 15.28 8.22 -1.58
CA ARG A 136 16.10 9.27 -0.95
C ARG A 136 16.58 8.90 0.45
N GLU A 137 15.82 8.06 1.14
CA GLU A 137 16.02 7.71 2.54
C GLU A 137 16.72 6.36 2.72
N THR A 138 16.72 5.52 1.69
CA THR A 138 17.53 4.30 1.62
C THR A 138 18.96 4.64 1.18
N PRO A 139 20.00 4.12 1.86
CA PRO A 139 21.40 4.44 1.60
C PRO A 139 21.95 3.97 0.25
#